data_AF-A0A450UBH3-F1
#
_entry.id   AF-A0A450UBH3-F1
#
_cell.length_a   1.000
_cell.length_b   1.000
_cell.length_c   1.000
_cell.angle_alpha   90.00
_cell.angle_beta   90.00
_cell.angle_gamma   90.00
#
_symmetry.space_group_name_H-M   'P 1'
#
loop_
_entity.id
_entity.type
_entity.pdbx_description
1 polymer ?
#
loop_
_entity_poly.entity_id
_entity_poly.type
_entity_poly.pdbx_seq_one_letter_code
_entity_poly.pdbx_strand_id
1 'polypeptide(L)' 'MDIPISAAKEIAEKYDYDQVIIVARKVGRNEHLTTYGVDKEHCDIAARLGNFLKYKVMGWHDENAALEPGTPGKR' A
#
# COMPACT_ATOMS: atom_id res chain seq x y z
N MET A 1 -12.89 4.48 5.10
CA MET A 1 -12.36 5.40 6.10
C MET A 1 -10.89 5.10 6.13
N ASP A 2 -10.12 6.11 5.77
CA ASP A 2 -8.78 5.93 5.27
C ASP A 2 -7.84 6.39 6.37
N ILE A 3 -6.75 5.64 6.57
CA ILE A 3 -5.75 6.02 7.57
C ILE A 3 -4.91 7.14 6.95
N PRO A 4 -4.91 8.35 7.52
CA PRO A 4 -4.15 9.46 6.95
C PRO A 4 -2.64 9.19 7.05
N ILE A 5 -1.86 9.78 6.14
CA ILE A 5 -0.40 9.66 6.17
C ILE A 5 0.21 10.23 7.48
N SER A 6 -0.46 11.18 8.13
CA SER A 6 -0.02 11.72 9.43
C SER A 6 0.01 10.65 10.51
N ALA A 7 -0.93 9.70 10.51
CA ALA A 7 -0.91 8.59 11.46
C ALA A 7 0.27 7.64 11.22
N ALA A 8 0.64 7.41 9.95
CA ALA A 8 1.82 6.63 9.62
C ALA A 8 3.12 7.36 10.01
N LYS A 9 3.16 8.69 9.83
CA LYS A 9 4.25 9.54 10.28
C LYS A 9 4.42 9.50 11.81
N GLU A 10 3.34 9.61 12.58
CA GLU A 10 3.39 9.54 14.04
C GLU A 10 3.99 8.21 14.53
N ILE A 11 3.65 7.09 13.89
CA ILE A 11 4.25 5.79 14.19
C ILE A 11 5.74 5.78 13.86
N ALA A 12 6.12 6.33 12.69
CA ALA A 12 7.51 6.40 12.27
C ALA A 12 8.37 7.17 13.28
N GLU A 13 7.92 8.37 13.68
CA GLU A 13 8.61 9.23 14.65
C GLU A 13 8.65 8.60 16.05
N LYS A 14 7.57 7.93 16.47
CA LYS A 14 7.47 7.31 17.80
C LYS A 14 8.44 6.14 17.98
N TYR A 15 8.71 5.39 16.91
CA TYR A 15 9.49 4.15 16.96
C TYR A 15 10.82 4.22 16.19
N ASP A 16 11.20 5.42 15.72
CA ASP A 16 12.45 5.68 15.01
C ASP A 16 12.62 4.82 13.73
N TYR A 17 11.60 4.85 12.88
CA TYR A 17 11.61 4.17 11.58
C TYR A 17 11.59 5.15 10.41
N ASP A 18 12.37 4.86 9.37
CA ASP A 18 12.39 5.68 8.15
C ASP A 18 11.22 5.41 7.20
N GLN A 19 10.56 4.25 7.34
CA GLN A 19 9.42 3.83 6.51
C GLN A 19 8.37 3.13 7.35
N VAL A 20 7.10 3.44 7.10
CA VAL A 20 5.95 2.78 7.74
C VAL A 20 4.91 2.45 6.68
N ILE A 21 4.47 1.19 6.69
CA ILE A 21 3.42 0.67 5.83
C ILE A 21 2.31 0.13 6.71
N ILE A 22 1.12 0.70 6.58
CA ILE A 22 -0.05 0.29 7.34
C ILE A 22 -1.02 -0.38 6.39
N VAL A 23 -1.28 -1.66 6.63
CA VAL A 23 -2.36 -2.40 5.96
C VAL A 23 -3.48 -2.58 6.97
N ALA A 24 -4.67 -2.09 6.63
CA ALA A 24 -5.86 -2.25 7.44
C ALA A 24 -6.92 -3.00 6.65
N ARG A 25 -7.53 -4.01 7.28
CA ARG A 25 -8.58 -4.84 6.68
C ARG A 25 -9.79 -4.88 7.58
N LYS A 26 -10.96 -4.61 7.00
CA LYS A 26 -12.25 -4.86 7.64
C LYS A 26 -12.93 -6.03 6.96
N VAL A 27 -13.06 -7.15 7.68
CA VAL A 27 -13.66 -8.39 7.15
C VAL A 27 -15.05 -8.12 6.57
N GLY A 28 -15.27 -8.55 5.33
CA GLY A 28 -16.53 -8.38 4.61
C GLY A 28 -16.83 -6.95 4.12
N ARG A 29 -15.86 -6.03 4.17
CA ARG A 29 -16.00 -4.66 3.67
C ARG A 29 -14.80 -4.25 2.82
N ASN A 30 -13.99 -3.34 3.35
CA ASN A 30 -12.95 -2.63 2.62
C ASN A 30 -11.58 -2.90 3.23
N GLU A 31 -10.57 -2.79 2.38
CA GLU A 31 -9.16 -2.83 2.72
C GLU A 31 -8.58 -1.45 2.45
N HIS A 32 -7.53 -1.09 3.18
CA HIS A 32 -6.87 0.20 3.09
C HIS A 32 -5.36 0.01 3.25
N LEU A 33 -4.58 0.81 2.50
CA LEU A 33 -3.13 0.81 2.60
C LEU A 33 -2.60 2.25 2.62
N THR A 34 -1.83 2.58 3.65
CA THR A 34 -1.11 3.85 3.77
C THR A 34 0.38 3.58 3.83
N THR A 35 1.15 4.35 3.08
CA THR A 35 2.62 4.29 3.06
C THR A 35 3.21 5.64 3.44
N TYR A 36 4.26 5.62 4.25
CA TYR A 36 5.03 6.78 4.65
C TYR A 36 6.53 6.49 4.50
N GLY A 37 7.28 7.51 4.09
CA GLY A 37 8.74 7.55 4.11
C GLY A 37 9.20 8.91 4.66
N VAL A 38 10.32 8.91 5.39
CA VAL A 38 10.86 10.11 6.05
C VAL A 38 11.34 11.19 5.06
N ASP A 39 11.83 10.76 3.90
CA ASP A 39 12.28 11.63 2.81
C ASP A 39 11.82 11.09 1.45
N LYS A 40 12.32 11.71 0.36
CA LYS A 40 11.93 11.35 -1.00
C LYS A 40 12.33 9.93 -1.39
N GLU A 41 13.54 9.48 -1.03
CA GLU A 41 14.01 8.14 -1.36
C GLU A 41 13.19 7.07 -0.62
N HIS A 42 12.95 7.31 0.66
CA HIS A 42 12.12 6.42 1.47
C HIS A 42 10.65 6.43 1.01
N CYS A 43 10.12 7.58 0.55
CA CYS A 43 8.79 7.65 -0.07
C CYS A 43 8.70 6.80 -1.34
N ASP A 44 9.71 6.89 -2.22
CA ASP A 44 9.74 6.14 -3.48
C ASP A 44 9.76 4.62 -3.22
N ILE A 45 10.55 4.18 -2.24
CA ILE A 45 10.61 2.76 -1.83
C ILE A 45 9.29 2.33 -1.19
N ALA A 46 8.74 3.11 -0.27
CA ALA A 46 7.47 2.81 0.39
C ALA A 46 6.31 2.71 -0.62
N ALA A 47 6.27 3.57 -1.63
CA ALA A 47 5.29 3.53 -2.70
C ALA A 47 5.40 2.24 -3.54
N ARG A 48 6.62 1.82 -3.91
CA ARG A 48 6.85 0.56 -4.63
C ARG A 48 6.42 -0.64 -3.81
N LEU A 49 6.74 -0.67 -2.52
CA LEU A 49 6.33 -1.73 -1.61
C LEU A 49 4.80 -1.75 -1.44
N GLY A 50 4.18 -0.58 -1.30
CA GLY A 50 2.72 -0.44 -1.23
C GLY A 50 2.03 -1.01 -2.48
N ASN A 51 2.54 -0.71 -3.68
CA ASN A 51 2.00 -1.26 -4.93
C ASN A 51 2.19 -2.77 -5.01
N PHE A 52 3.35 -3.29 -4.60
CA PHE A 52 3.58 -4.73 -4.55
C PHE A 52 2.57 -5.44 -3.63
N LEU A 53 2.35 -4.90 -2.43
CA LEU A 53 1.37 -5.43 -1.49
C LEU A 53 -0.05 -5.39 -2.07
N LYS A 54 -0.49 -4.24 -2.60
CA LYS A 54 -1.83 -4.09 -3.21
C LYS A 54 -2.08 -5.13 -4.30
N TYR A 55 -1.17 -5.24 -5.25
CA TYR A 55 -1.46 -5.96 -6.49
C TYR A 55 -0.99 -7.41 -6.48
N LYS A 56 0.14 -7.73 -5.84
CA LYS A 56 0.70 -9.09 -5.83
C LYS A 56 0.27 -9.92 -4.63
N VAL A 57 0.06 -9.28 -3.48
CA VAL A 57 -0.32 -9.99 -2.24
C VAL A 57 -1.82 -9.92 -2.02
N MET A 58 -2.40 -8.72 -2.08
CA MET A 58 -3.81 -8.49 -1.79
C MET A 58 -4.72 -8.70 -3.02
N GLY A 59 -4.13 -8.75 -4.22
CA GLY A 59 -4.87 -9.01 -5.45
C GLY A 59 -5.86 -7.92 -5.84
N TRP A 60 -5.61 -6.67 -5.42
CA TRP A 60 -6.39 -5.53 -5.89
C TRP A 60 -6.25 -5.42 -7.42
N HIS A 61 -7.34 -5.11 -8.12
CA HIS A 61 -7.26 -4.87 -9.56
C HIS A 61 -6.56 -3.55 -9.80
N ASP A 62 -5.47 -3.58 -10.56
CA ASP A 62 -4.80 -2.38 -11.06
C ASP A 62 -5.52 -1.94 -12.34
N GLU A 63 -6.40 -0.95 -12.23
CA GLU A 63 -7.14 -0.40 -13.36
C GLU A 63 -6.23 0.32 -14.38
N ASN A 64 -4.97 0.60 -14.01
CA ASN A 64 -3.96 1.23 -14.86
C ASN A 64 -2.85 0.25 -15.30
N ALA A 65 -2.89 -1.01 -14.86
CA ALA A 65 -2.03 -2.03 -15.44
C ALA A 65 -2.47 -2.20 -16.89
N ALA A 66 -1.59 -1.82 -17.82
CA ALA A 66 -1.77 -2.12 -19.23
C ALA A 66 -2.19 -3.60 -19.33
N LEU A 67 -3.31 -3.86 -20.00
CA LEU A 67 -3.84 -5.20 -20.21
C LEU A 67 -2.71 -6.08 -20.74
N GLU A 68 -2.09 -6.89 -19.89
CA GLU A 68 -1.18 -7.90 -20.38
C GLU A 68 -2.03 -8.91 -21.15
N PRO A 69 -1.73 -9.16 -22.45
CA PRO A 69 -2.51 -10.09 -23.22
C PRO A 69 -2.35 -11.50 -22.65
N GLY A 70 -3.37 -11.98 -21.93
CA GLY A 70 -3.61 -13.41 -21.76
C GLY A 70 -3.51 -14.01 -20.35
N THR A 71 -4.04 -13.37 -19.30
CA THR A 71 -4.36 -14.14 -18.08
C THR A 71 -5.88 -14.41 -18.01
N PRO A 72 -6.33 -15.69 -18.07
CA PRO A 72 -7.75 -16.00 -18.01
C PRO A 72 -8.29 -15.63 -16.62
N GLY A 73 -9.29 -14.75 -16.61
CA GLY A 73 -10.04 -14.39 -15.41
C GLY A 73 -10.55 -15.65 -14.73
N LYS A 74 -10.17 -15.84 -13.46
CA LYS A 74 -10.76 -16.88 -12.62
C LYS A 74 -12.23 -16.51 -12.38
N ARG A 75 -13.10 -17.43 -12.78
CA ARG A 75 -14.53 -17.45 -12.47
C ARG A 75 -14.75 -17.64 -10.98
#